data_AF-A0A6B3CZS2-F1
#
_entry.id   AF-A0A6B3CZS2-F1
#
_cell.length_a   1.000
_cell.length_b   1.000
_cell.length_c   1.000
_cell.angle_alpha   90.00
_cell.angle_beta   90.00
_cell.angle_gamma   90.00
#
_symmetry.space_group_name_H-M   'P 1'
#
loop_
_entity.id
_entity.type
_entity.pdbx_description
1 polymer ?
#
loop_
_entity_poly.entity_id
_entity_poly.type
_entity_poly.pdbx_seq_one_letter_code
_entity_poly.pdbx_strand_id
1 'polypeptide(L)'
;PKATQSSPPSCGLDRIDQRALPLDGSYSYPRSAGRGVDVYVIDTGIDYDHPELRPRAEFGFDAFGGDGGDEHGNGTHMAGVIGGTEHGVAKRARL
;
A
#
# COMPACT_ATOMS: atom_id res chain seq x y z
N PRO A 1 1.94 7.80 18.86
CA PRO A 1 0.77 6.92 19.16
C PRO A 1 0.59 5.88 18.04
N LYS A 2 0.10 4.68 18.37
CA LYS A 2 -0.20 3.61 17.40
C LYS A 2 -1.70 3.55 17.05
N ALA A 3 -2.02 2.93 15.93
CA ALA A 3 -3.35 2.45 15.56
C ALA A 3 -3.27 0.93 15.35
N THR A 4 -4.43 0.28 15.34
CA THR A 4 -4.55 -1.17 15.17
C THR A 4 -5.69 -1.46 14.21
N GLN A 5 -5.44 -2.31 13.22
CA GLN A 5 -6.43 -2.89 12.33
C GLN A 5 -6.71 -4.31 12.81
N SER A 6 -7.94 -4.57 13.25
CA SER A 6 -8.38 -5.92 13.60
C SER A 6 -8.76 -6.69 12.34
N SER A 7 -8.47 -8.00 12.32
CA SER A 7 -8.74 -8.90 11.19
C SER A 7 -8.24 -8.33 9.86
N PRO A 8 -6.93 -8.00 9.73
CA PRO A 8 -6.40 -7.44 8.50
C PRO A 8 -6.64 -8.39 7.31
N PRO A 9 -6.90 -7.86 6.10
CA PRO A 9 -7.27 -8.69 4.94
C PRO A 9 -6.11 -9.54 4.39
N SER A 10 -4.90 -9.36 4.92
CA SER A 10 -3.70 -10.08 4.52
C SER A 10 -2.97 -10.63 5.73
N CYS A 11 -2.58 -11.91 5.67
CA CYS A 11 -1.70 -12.53 6.66
C CYS A 11 -0.31 -11.88 6.70
N GLY A 12 0.10 -11.18 5.64
CA GLY A 12 1.34 -10.43 5.61
C GLY A 12 1.32 -9.26 6.59
N LEU A 13 0.22 -8.51 6.65
CA LEU A 13 0.06 -7.41 7.60
C LEU A 13 0.06 -7.92 9.05
N ASP A 14 -0.73 -8.96 9.32
CA ASP A 14 -0.79 -9.66 10.61
C ASP A 14 0.61 -10.16 11.02
N ARG A 15 1.38 -10.69 10.07
CA ARG A 15 2.69 -11.27 10.38
C ARG A 15 3.73 -10.21 10.78
N ILE A 16 3.79 -9.07 10.12
CA ILE A 16 4.99 -8.20 10.19
C ILE A 16 5.14 -7.38 11.48
N ASP A 17 4.12 -7.28 12.32
CA ASP A 17 4.19 -6.52 13.57
C ASP A 17 4.41 -7.40 14.84
N GLN A 18 4.42 -8.73 14.68
CA GLN A 18 4.67 -9.71 15.74
C GLN A 18 5.99 -10.49 15.56
N ARG A 19 6.55 -11.03 16.66
CA ARG A 19 7.81 -11.81 16.60
C ARG A 19 7.59 -13.30 16.37
N ALA A 20 6.68 -13.90 17.12
CA ALA A 20 6.43 -15.34 17.15
C ALA A 20 5.11 -15.68 16.44
N LEU A 21 4.96 -16.93 15.99
CA LEU A 21 3.68 -17.52 15.57
C LEU A 21 2.91 -18.04 16.81
N PRO A 22 1.58 -18.27 16.73
CA PRO A 22 0.69 -18.09 15.57
C PRO A 22 0.35 -16.61 15.31
N LEU A 23 -0.28 -16.33 14.17
CA LEU A 23 -0.86 -15.02 13.84
C LEU A 23 -1.94 -14.64 14.86
N ASP A 24 -2.01 -13.36 15.23
CA ASP A 24 -2.92 -12.87 16.28
C ASP A 24 -4.18 -12.18 15.74
N GLY A 25 -4.30 -12.04 14.42
CA GLY A 25 -5.45 -11.40 13.79
C GLY A 25 -5.43 -9.88 13.93
N SER A 26 -4.27 -9.27 14.15
CA SER A 26 -4.11 -7.84 14.39
C SER A 26 -2.97 -7.26 13.57
N TYR A 27 -3.09 -6.00 13.17
CA TYR A 27 -1.97 -5.25 12.61
C TYR A 27 -1.86 -3.87 13.28
N SER A 28 -0.82 -3.70 14.09
CA SER A 28 -0.51 -2.49 14.85
C SER A 28 0.60 -1.67 14.20
N TYR A 29 0.27 -0.44 13.81
CA TYR A 29 1.18 0.45 13.07
C TYR A 29 1.21 1.87 13.66
N PRO A 30 2.26 2.67 13.40
CA PRO A 30 2.29 4.08 13.81
C PRO A 30 1.15 4.87 13.18
N ARG A 31 0.47 5.74 13.94
CA ARG A 31 -0.62 6.59 13.38
C ARG A 31 -0.17 7.51 12.25
N SER A 32 1.13 7.76 12.09
CA SER A 32 1.68 8.46 10.93
C SER A 32 1.43 7.69 9.64
N ALA A 33 1.52 6.36 9.67
CA ALA A 33 1.25 5.46 8.54
C ALA A 33 1.93 5.89 7.23
N GLY A 34 3.16 6.42 7.30
CA GLY A 34 3.88 6.92 6.11
C GLY A 34 3.47 8.31 5.61
N ARG A 35 2.61 9.05 6.33
CA ARG A 35 2.23 10.41 5.94
C ARG A 35 3.45 11.30 5.74
N GLY A 36 3.52 11.95 4.57
CA GLY A 36 4.62 12.83 4.18
C GLY A 36 5.81 12.11 3.53
N VAL A 37 5.68 10.80 3.27
CA VAL A 37 6.64 10.01 2.50
C VAL A 37 6.07 9.75 1.11
N ASP A 38 6.94 9.89 0.11
CA ASP A 38 6.70 9.51 -1.28
C ASP A 38 7.33 8.14 -1.55
N VAL A 39 6.57 7.23 -2.16
CA VAL A 39 7.07 5.91 -2.56
C VAL A 39 6.84 5.72 -4.05
N TYR A 40 7.92 5.72 -4.83
CA TYR A 40 7.87 5.49 -6.26
C TYR A 40 7.80 3.99 -6.56
N VAL A 41 6.74 3.57 -7.25
CA VAL A 41 6.56 2.19 -7.71
C VAL A 41 7.00 2.10 -9.18
N ILE A 42 8.16 1.50 -9.42
CA ILE A 42 8.69 1.27 -10.77
C ILE A 42 8.25 -0.13 -11.20
N ASP A 43 7.09 -0.22 -11.85
CA ASP A 43 6.42 -1.48 -12.21
C ASP A 43 5.55 -1.29 -13.49
N THR A 44 4.49 -2.08 -13.68
CA THR A 44 3.59 -2.01 -14.84
C THR A 44 2.66 -0.79 -14.88
N GLY A 45 2.75 0.11 -13.90
CA GLY A 45 1.85 1.26 -13.71
C GLY A 45 1.03 1.15 -12.43
N ILE A 46 0.13 2.12 -12.20
CA ILE A 46 -0.86 2.07 -11.10
C ILE A 46 -2.25 2.47 -11.63
N ASP A 47 -3.30 1.74 -11.25
CA ASP A 47 -4.68 2.23 -11.33
C ASP A 47 -4.92 3.32 -10.27
N TYR A 48 -4.76 4.57 -10.67
CA TYR A 48 -4.87 5.74 -9.79
C TYR A 48 -6.25 5.90 -9.16
N ASP A 49 -7.30 5.36 -9.79
CA ASP A 49 -8.68 5.44 -9.32
C ASP A 49 -9.06 4.29 -8.39
N HIS A 50 -8.15 3.33 -8.18
CA HIS A 50 -8.40 2.19 -7.31
C HIS A 50 -8.75 2.67 -5.88
N PRO A 51 -9.87 2.22 -5.27
CA PRO A 51 -10.35 2.74 -3.99
C PRO A 51 -9.35 2.66 -2.83
N GLU A 52 -8.45 1.69 -2.85
CA GLU A 52 -7.38 1.54 -1.86
C GLU A 52 -6.31 2.64 -1.93
N LEU A 53 -6.09 3.18 -3.12
CA LEU A 53 -4.94 4.01 -3.47
C LEU A 53 -5.32 5.48 -3.62
N ARG A 54 -6.53 5.77 -4.11
CA ARG A 54 -7.00 7.14 -4.23
C ARG A 54 -7.18 7.83 -2.87
N PRO A 55 -6.96 9.15 -2.76
CA PRO A 55 -6.44 10.05 -3.80
C PRO A 55 -4.90 10.15 -3.77
N ARG A 56 -4.19 9.14 -3.27
CA ARG A 56 -2.77 9.21 -2.91
C ARG A 56 -1.82 8.68 -3.98
N ALA A 57 -2.33 7.96 -4.97
CA ALA A 57 -1.57 7.53 -6.14
C ALA A 57 -1.66 8.60 -7.22
N GLU A 58 -0.51 9.08 -7.69
CA GLU A 58 -0.40 10.12 -8.70
C GLU A 58 0.57 9.70 -9.82
N PHE A 59 0.36 10.21 -11.03
CA PHE A 59 1.28 9.94 -12.13
C PHE A 59 2.67 10.54 -11.88
N GLY A 60 3.70 9.71 -11.98
CA GLY A 60 5.10 10.13 -11.92
C GLY A 60 5.76 10.17 -13.29
N PHE A 61 5.89 9.00 -13.93
CA PHE A 61 6.60 8.83 -15.20
C PHE A 61 6.21 7.52 -15.88
N ASP A 62 6.21 7.50 -17.22
CA ASP A 62 6.06 6.31 -18.04
C ASP A 62 7.20 6.26 -19.08
N ALA A 63 8.01 5.20 -19.01
CA ALA A 63 9.17 5.02 -19.89
C ALA A 63 8.80 4.71 -21.36
N PHE A 64 7.56 4.34 -21.61
CA PHE A 64 7.01 4.00 -22.92
C PHE A 64 6.14 5.13 -23.50
N GLY A 65 6.01 6.26 -22.80
CA GLY A 65 5.32 7.46 -23.27
C GLY A 65 3.80 7.47 -23.05
N GLY A 66 3.29 6.58 -22.20
CA GLY A 66 1.90 6.56 -21.74
C GLY A 66 1.64 7.48 -20.55
N ASP A 67 0.55 7.19 -19.83
CA ASP A 67 0.11 7.90 -18.61
C ASP A 67 0.45 7.13 -17.32
N GLY A 68 1.23 6.05 -17.41
CA GLY A 68 1.59 5.19 -16.28
C GLY A 68 0.41 4.42 -15.68
N GLY A 69 -0.75 4.40 -16.33
CA GLY A 69 -1.88 3.56 -15.95
C GLY A 69 -1.51 2.08 -16.02
N ASP A 70 -2.01 1.30 -15.06
CA ASP A 70 -1.71 -0.14 -15.01
C ASP A 70 -2.67 -0.95 -15.87
N GLU A 71 -2.17 -1.50 -16.98
CA GLU A 71 -2.93 -2.39 -17.85
C GLU A 71 -2.67 -3.89 -17.56
N HIS A 72 -1.77 -4.21 -16.62
CA HIS A 72 -1.43 -5.59 -16.24
C HIS A 72 -1.93 -5.97 -14.84
N GLY A 73 -1.85 -5.06 -13.89
CA GLY A 73 -2.30 -5.22 -12.50
C GLY A 73 -1.18 -5.47 -11.49
N ASN A 74 0.07 -5.73 -11.91
CA ASN A 74 1.15 -6.05 -10.98
C ASN A 74 1.57 -4.81 -10.17
N GLY A 75 1.74 -3.68 -10.84
CA GLY A 75 2.10 -2.43 -10.17
C GLY A 75 1.02 -1.93 -9.22
N THR A 76 -0.26 -2.04 -9.59
CA THR A 76 -1.40 -1.71 -8.71
C THR A 76 -1.43 -2.63 -7.48
N HIS A 77 -1.20 -3.93 -7.66
CA HIS A 77 -1.12 -4.87 -6.55
C HIS A 77 0.04 -4.52 -5.60
N MET A 78 1.22 -4.22 -6.13
CA MET A 78 2.38 -3.81 -5.33
C MET A 78 2.15 -2.47 -4.61
N ALA A 79 1.56 -1.49 -5.28
CA ALA A 79 1.12 -0.23 -4.67
C ALA A 79 0.12 -0.47 -3.54
N GLY A 80 -0.80 -1.43 -3.70
CA GLY A 80 -1.73 -1.90 -2.67
C GLY A 80 -1.04 -2.46 -1.43
N VAL A 81 -0.04 -3.34 -1.61
CA VAL A 81 0.76 -3.91 -0.51
C VAL A 81 1.57 -2.84 0.23
N ILE A 82 2.10 -1.86 -0.50
CA ILE A 82 2.88 -0.76 0.09
C ILE A 82 1.98 0.19 0.86
N GLY A 83 0.98 0.75 0.18
CA GLY A 83 0.26 1.94 0.63
C GLY A 83 -1.26 1.87 0.51
N GLY A 84 -1.86 0.72 0.20
CA GLY A 84 -3.32 0.53 0.24
C GLY A 84 -3.93 0.88 1.60
N THR A 85 -5.16 1.39 1.59
CA THR A 85 -5.85 1.82 2.82
C THR A 85 -6.12 0.62 3.74
N GLU A 86 -6.56 -0.51 3.21
CA GLU A 86 -6.83 -1.74 3.94
C GLU A 86 -5.68 -2.75 3.86
N HIS A 87 -5.07 -2.90 2.68
CA HIS A 87 -4.05 -3.93 2.38
C HIS A 87 -2.61 -3.45 2.56
N GLY A 88 -2.41 -2.15 2.72
CA GLY A 88 -1.08 -1.54 2.77
C GLY A 88 -0.47 -1.46 4.17
N VAL A 89 0.86 -1.48 4.21
CA VAL A 89 1.68 -1.23 5.39
C VAL A 89 1.67 0.28 5.75
N ALA A 90 1.92 1.14 4.77
CA ALA A 90 2.02 2.60 4.91
C ALA A 90 0.76 3.30 4.38
N LYS A 91 -0.36 3.09 5.08
CA LYS A 91 -1.73 3.49 4.69
C LYS A 91 -1.97 4.99 4.41
N ARG A 92 -0.97 5.85 4.62
CA ARG A 92 -1.01 7.31 4.39
C ARG A 92 0.18 7.82 3.59
N ALA A 93 1.00 6.95 3.02
CA ALA A 93 2.04 7.34 2.07
C ALA A 93 1.41 7.83 0.76
N ARG A 94 2.15 8.68 0.03
CA ARG A 94 1.87 9.02 -1.37
C ARG A 94 2.57 8.01 -2.26
N LEU A 95 1.94 7.66 -3.38
CA LEU A 95 2.36 6.63 -4.33
C LEU A 95 2.49 7.25 -5.72
#